data_AF-A0A7W9EIP7-F1
#
_entry.id   AF-A0A7W9EIP7-F1
#
_cell.length_a   1.000
_cell.length_b   1.000
_cell.length_c   1.000
_cell.angle_alpha   90.00
_cell.angle_beta   90.00
_cell.angle_gamma   90.00
#
_symmetry.space_group_name_H-M   'P 1'
#
loop_
_entity.id
_entity.type
_entity.pdbx_description
1 polymer ?
#
loop_
_entity_poly.entity_id
_entity_poly.type
_entity_poly.pdbx_seq_one_letter_code
_entity_poly.pdbx_strand_id
1 'polypeptide(L)'
;MLPLIVALSQAPAGEAGFGPPQRMRCEWFSNFENSRFERCSSDSRPVVAEAAIPVFAAGVAASFDRAARKLGGRSVDGVPWGVFDVEIVGRRGLTRREHSRYIGDARWDVKVERLIAMRLIRRGD
;
A
#
# COMPACT_ATOMS: atom_id res chain seq x y z
N MET A 1 8.77 -23.30 -35.12
CA MET A 1 7.60 -23.38 -34.21
C MET A 1 8.13 -23.89 -32.87
N LEU A 2 8.45 -22.99 -31.94
CA LEU A 2 9.07 -23.30 -30.64
C LEU A 2 7.97 -23.30 -29.56
N PRO A 3 7.90 -24.28 -28.64
CA PRO A 3 6.93 -24.26 -27.57
C PRO A 3 7.37 -23.26 -26.49
N LEU A 4 6.49 -22.31 -26.21
CA LEU A 4 6.61 -21.34 -25.12
C LEU A 4 6.38 -22.09 -23.80
N ILE A 5 7.45 -22.55 -23.16
CA ILE A 5 7.39 -23.05 -21.78
C ILE A 5 7.10 -21.84 -20.89
N VAL A 6 5.84 -21.67 -20.52
CA VAL A 6 5.41 -20.77 -19.46
C VAL A 6 5.96 -21.34 -18.15
N ALA A 7 7.08 -20.79 -17.70
CA ALA A 7 7.63 -21.08 -16.39
C ALA A 7 6.61 -20.65 -15.33
N LEU A 8 5.86 -21.62 -14.80
CA LEU A 8 5.14 -21.51 -13.54
C LEU A 8 6.16 -21.33 -12.42
N SER A 9 6.62 -20.09 -12.23
CA SER A 9 7.37 -19.70 -11.04
C SER A 9 6.41 -19.82 -9.86
N GLN A 10 6.48 -20.94 -9.15
CA GLN A 10 5.80 -21.14 -7.88
C GLN A 10 6.28 -20.03 -6.93
N ALA A 11 5.40 -19.08 -6.65
CA ALA A 11 5.66 -18.04 -5.66
C ALA A 11 5.89 -18.72 -4.29
N PRO A 12 6.91 -18.33 -3.51
CA PRO A 12 7.11 -18.89 -2.18
C PRO A 12 5.86 -18.65 -1.34
N ALA A 13 5.45 -19.67 -0.58
CA ALA A 13 4.25 -19.67 0.24
C ALA A 13 4.16 -18.36 1.04
N GLY A 14 3.23 -17.49 0.62
CA GLY A 14 2.91 -16.28 1.35
C GLY A 14 2.35 -16.63 2.71
N GLU A 15 2.56 -15.74 3.68
CA GLU A 15 1.75 -15.71 4.90
C GLU A 15 0.26 -15.79 4.47
N ALA A 16 -0.49 -16.75 5.03
CA ALA A 16 -1.80 -17.14 4.50
C ALA A 16 -2.68 -15.90 4.22
N GLY A 17 -3.08 -15.72 2.95
CA GLY A 17 -3.91 -14.58 2.50
C GLY A 17 -3.17 -13.46 1.75
N PHE A 18 -1.83 -13.47 1.66
CA PHE A 18 -1.06 -12.50 0.89
C PHE A 18 -0.20 -13.14 -0.21
N GLY A 19 -0.05 -12.43 -1.33
CA GLY A 19 0.82 -12.83 -2.44
C GLY A 19 2.31 -12.70 -2.13
N PRO A 20 3.19 -12.88 -3.13
CA PRO A 20 4.63 -12.71 -2.95
C PRO A 20 5.00 -11.24 -2.64
N PRO A 21 6.10 -11.01 -1.90
CA PRO A 21 6.69 -9.68 -1.73
C PRO A 21 7.05 -9.08 -3.08
N GLN A 22 6.77 -7.80 -3.23
CA GLN A 22 7.18 -7.02 -4.39
C GLN A 22 7.35 -5.56 -4.02
N ARG A 23 8.15 -4.85 -4.82
CA ARG A 23 8.24 -3.39 -4.76
C ARG A 23 6.97 -2.80 -5.36
N MET A 24 6.35 -1.87 -4.63
CA MET A 24 5.14 -1.19 -5.08
C MET A 24 5.30 0.31 -4.93
N ARG A 25 4.69 1.05 -5.86
CA ARG A 25 4.47 2.48 -5.74
C ARG A 25 2.98 2.71 -5.54
N CYS A 26 2.62 3.38 -4.45
CA CYS A 26 1.25 3.59 -4.05
C CYS A 26 0.97 5.08 -3.84
N GLU A 27 -0.18 5.54 -4.31
CA GLU A 27 -0.76 6.80 -3.86
C GLU A 27 -1.52 6.54 -2.56
N TRP A 28 -1.12 7.21 -1.48
CA TRP A 28 -1.68 7.06 -0.15
C TRP A 28 -2.41 8.32 0.26
N PHE A 29 -3.71 8.21 0.50
CA PHE A 29 -4.50 9.24 1.15
C PHE A 29 -4.56 8.97 2.65
N SER A 30 -4.29 10.01 3.44
CA SER A 30 -4.41 9.97 4.89
C SER A 30 -5.05 11.25 5.39
N ASN A 31 -6.02 11.13 6.30
CA ASN A 31 -6.58 12.20 7.12
C ASN A 31 -6.97 11.63 8.50
N PHE A 32 -7.74 12.37 9.30
CA PHE A 32 -8.12 11.92 10.65
C PHE A 32 -9.14 10.76 10.66
N GLU A 33 -9.91 10.57 9.59
CA GLU A 33 -10.98 9.56 9.51
C GLU A 33 -10.58 8.33 8.71
N ASN A 34 -9.63 8.49 7.79
CA ASN A 34 -9.39 7.54 6.72
C ASN A 34 -7.90 7.49 6.34
N SER A 35 -7.43 6.28 6.10
CA SER A 35 -6.07 6.02 5.64
C SER A 35 -6.10 4.84 4.66
N ARG A 36 -5.85 5.11 3.39
CA ARG A 36 -5.95 4.09 2.33
C ARG A 36 -5.05 4.40 1.15
N PHE A 37 -4.57 3.35 0.50
CA PHE A 37 -3.96 3.47 -0.81
C PHE A 37 -5.05 3.62 -1.86
N GLU A 38 -5.06 4.74 -2.58
CA GLU A 38 -5.98 4.98 -3.69
C GLU A 38 -5.65 4.03 -4.85
N ARG A 39 -4.35 3.92 -5.16
CA ARG A 39 -3.83 3.02 -6.19
C ARG A 39 -2.42 2.57 -5.84
N CYS A 40 -2.13 1.29 -6.04
CA CYS A 40 -0.79 0.71 -6.00
C CYS A 40 -0.43 0.10 -7.36
N SER A 41 0.78 0.32 -7.82
CA SER A 41 1.39 -0.28 -9.01
C SER A 41 2.71 -0.96 -8.66
N SER A 42 3.22 -1.80 -9.54
CA SER A 42 4.56 -2.39 -9.46
C SER A 42 5.22 -2.37 -10.84
N ASP A 43 6.53 -2.58 -10.89
CA ASP A 43 7.27 -2.69 -12.16
C ASP A 43 6.69 -3.76 -13.10
N SER A 44 6.12 -4.82 -12.52
CA SER A 44 5.53 -5.94 -13.25
C SER A 44 4.07 -5.71 -13.66
N ARG A 45 3.36 -4.77 -13.00
CA ARG A 45 1.91 -4.58 -13.16
C ARG A 45 1.50 -3.13 -12.95
N PRO A 46 0.87 -2.48 -13.95
CA PRO A 46 0.37 -1.11 -13.84
C PRO A 46 -0.62 -0.90 -12.69
N VAL A 47 -1.40 -1.92 -12.33
CA VAL A 47 -2.32 -1.88 -11.19
C VAL A 47 -2.18 -3.18 -10.41
N VAL A 48 -1.73 -3.06 -9.16
CA VAL A 48 -1.62 -4.14 -8.18
C VAL A 48 -2.83 -4.15 -7.26
N ALA A 49 -3.27 -2.97 -6.78
CA ALA A 49 -4.47 -2.81 -5.96
C ALA A 49 -5.05 -1.40 -6.13
N GLU A 50 -6.36 -1.25 -5.98
CA GLU A 50 -7.05 0.05 -5.94
C GLU A 50 -7.96 0.09 -4.72
N ALA A 51 -8.05 1.25 -4.08
CA ALA A 51 -8.72 1.43 -2.79
C ALA A 51 -8.32 0.31 -1.83
N ALA A 52 -7.08 0.32 -1.34
CA ALA A 52 -6.55 -0.72 -0.47
C ALA A 52 -6.23 -0.21 0.95
N ILE A 53 -6.49 -1.03 1.97
CA ILE A 53 -6.08 -0.70 3.33
C ILE A 53 -4.61 -1.08 3.52
N PRO A 54 -3.75 -0.15 3.99
CA PRO A 54 -2.42 -0.51 4.43
C PRO A 54 -2.48 -1.38 5.69
N VAL A 55 -1.88 -2.56 5.64
CA VAL A 55 -1.71 -3.46 6.80
C VAL A 55 -0.22 -3.48 7.13
N PHE A 56 0.20 -2.85 8.22
CA PHE A 56 1.62 -2.69 8.52
C PHE A 56 2.20 -3.91 9.24
N ALA A 57 3.38 -4.36 8.81
CA ALA A 57 4.21 -5.23 9.64
C ALA A 57 4.66 -4.51 10.91
N ALA A 58 5.06 -5.28 11.94
CA ALA A 58 5.48 -4.75 13.22
C ALA A 58 6.56 -3.67 13.07
N GLY A 59 6.37 -2.52 13.72
CA GLY A 59 7.31 -1.38 13.68
C GLY A 59 7.28 -0.52 12.39
N VAL A 60 6.63 -0.98 11.32
CA VAL A 60 6.58 -0.24 10.05
C VAL A 60 5.62 0.95 10.12
N ALA A 61 4.48 0.79 10.82
CA ALA A 61 3.48 1.85 10.99
C ALA A 61 4.08 3.15 11.55
N ALA A 62 4.95 3.03 12.57
CA ALA A 62 5.61 4.19 13.18
C ALA A 62 6.58 4.90 12.21
N SER A 63 7.21 4.15 11.30
CA SER A 63 8.11 4.73 10.29
C SER A 63 7.31 5.47 9.21
N PHE A 64 6.17 4.92 8.80
CA PHE A 64 5.22 5.57 7.90
C PHE A 64 4.70 6.88 8.47
N ASP A 65 4.20 6.83 9.70
CA ASP A 65 3.62 7.98 10.40
C ASP A 65 4.63 9.12 10.58
N ARG A 66 5.85 8.82 11.07
CA ARG A 66 6.93 9.82 11.19
C ARG A 66 7.29 10.47 9.87
N ALA A 67 7.42 9.69 8.80
CA ALA A 67 7.75 10.21 7.47
C ALA A 67 6.66 11.15 6.95
N ALA A 68 5.40 10.75 7.11
CA ALA A 68 4.24 11.51 6.66
C ALA A 68 4.09 12.84 7.41
N ARG A 69 4.24 12.83 8.74
CA ARG A 69 4.21 14.05 9.57
C ARG A 69 5.32 15.03 9.17
N LYS A 70 6.56 14.52 8.98
CA LYS A 70 7.70 15.33 8.53
C LYS A 70 7.43 16.01 7.19
N LEU A 71 6.81 15.31 6.24
CA LEU A 71 6.51 15.84 4.92
C LEU A 71 5.29 16.77 4.91
N GLY A 72 4.27 16.46 5.71
CA GLY A 72 3.03 17.24 5.83
C GLY A 72 3.20 18.57 6.59
N GLY A 73 4.30 18.74 7.34
CA GLY A 73 4.58 19.96 8.11
C GLY A 73 3.65 20.18 9.31
N ARG A 74 2.97 19.12 9.78
CA ARG A 74 2.16 19.14 11.00
C ARG A 74 3.05 18.91 12.22
N SER A 75 2.63 19.43 13.38
CA SER A 75 3.28 19.14 14.66
C SER A 75 3.26 17.64 14.98
N VAL A 76 4.12 17.22 15.92
CA VAL A 76 4.28 15.83 16.35
C VAL A 76 2.98 15.21 16.85
N ASP A 77 1.93 15.97 17.14
CA ASP A 77 0.65 15.47 17.69
C ASP A 77 -0.48 15.36 16.64
N GLY A 78 -0.25 15.84 15.41
CA GLY A 78 -1.27 15.79 14.34
C GLY A 78 -1.25 14.48 13.55
N VAL A 79 -2.43 13.95 13.21
CA VAL A 79 -2.56 12.83 12.25
C VAL A 79 -1.98 13.29 10.89
N PRO A 80 -1.17 12.45 10.21
CA PRO A 80 -0.69 12.78 8.88
C PRO A 80 -1.86 13.02 7.93
N TRP A 81 -1.93 14.24 7.39
CA TRP A 81 -3.00 14.67 6.51
C TRP A 81 -2.46 15.10 5.15
N GLY A 82 -2.82 14.36 4.10
CA GLY A 82 -2.50 14.68 2.72
C GLY A 82 -2.57 13.47 1.80
N VAL A 83 -2.08 13.68 0.58
CA VAL A 83 -1.86 12.65 -0.42
C VAL A 83 -0.36 12.48 -0.60
N PHE A 84 0.11 11.24 -0.50
CA PHE A 84 1.52 10.88 -0.56
C PHE A 84 1.78 9.88 -1.68
N ASP A 85 2.92 10.04 -2.34
CA ASP A 85 3.50 9.08 -3.27
C ASP A 85 4.47 8.22 -2.47
N VAL A 86 4.15 6.95 -2.31
CA VAL A 86 4.83 6.05 -1.38
C VAL A 86 5.41 4.86 -2.12
N GLU A 87 6.69 4.62 -1.91
CA GLU A 87 7.36 3.45 -2.40
C GLU A 87 7.62 2.47 -1.25
N ILE A 88 7.18 1.23 -1.43
CA ILE A 88 7.22 0.19 -0.39
C ILE A 88 7.75 -1.13 -0.94
N VAL A 89 8.20 -1.98 -0.03
CA VAL A 89 8.13 -3.44 -0.23
C VAL A 89 6.92 -3.94 0.52
N GLY A 90 6.06 -4.68 -0.17
CA GLY A 90 4.82 -5.17 0.39
C GLY A 90 4.24 -6.35 -0.36
N ARG A 91 3.06 -6.79 0.07
CA ARG A 91 2.30 -7.90 -0.52
C ARG A 91 0.85 -7.50 -0.71
N ARG A 92 0.27 -7.88 -1.85
CA ARG A 92 -1.16 -7.69 -2.10
C ARG A 92 -1.94 -8.82 -1.43
N GLY A 93 -3.05 -8.51 -0.79
CA GLY A 93 -4.03 -9.49 -0.33
C GLY A 93 -4.58 -10.30 -1.50
N LEU A 94 -4.66 -11.61 -1.33
CA LEU A 94 -5.17 -12.55 -2.33
C LEU A 94 -6.70 -12.57 -2.35
N THR A 95 -7.33 -12.24 -1.23
CA THR A 95 -8.79 -12.20 -1.08
C THR A 95 -9.27 -10.76 -1.12
N ARG A 96 -10.32 -10.51 -1.90
CA ARG A 96 -11.04 -9.24 -1.88
C ARG A 96 -11.86 -9.16 -0.59
N ARG A 97 -11.91 -8.01 0.08
CA ARG A 97 -12.79 -7.81 1.23
C ARG A 97 -14.26 -7.85 0.79
N GLU A 98 -15.04 -8.78 1.34
CA GLU A 98 -16.46 -8.97 1.01
C GLU A 98 -17.37 -7.93 1.69
N HIS A 99 -16.91 -7.31 2.78
CA HIS A 99 -17.69 -6.35 3.56
C HIS A 99 -17.28 -4.89 3.29
N SER A 100 -17.52 -4.41 2.07
CA SER A 100 -17.46 -2.99 1.73
C SER A 100 -18.90 -2.46 1.68
N ARG A 101 -19.50 -2.13 2.84
CA ARG A 101 -20.89 -1.64 2.93
C ARG A 101 -21.00 -0.13 2.72
N TYR A 102 -19.87 0.59 2.71
CA TYR A 102 -19.81 2.04 2.55
C TYR A 102 -19.09 2.45 1.26
N ILE A 103 -19.57 3.54 0.63
CA ILE A 103 -18.89 4.17 -0.51
C ILE A 103 -17.55 4.71 -0.01
N GLY A 104 -16.45 4.12 -0.48
CA GLY A 104 -15.09 4.45 -0.03
C GLY A 104 -14.38 3.31 0.71
N ASP A 105 -15.07 2.21 0.97
CA ASP A 105 -14.46 1.03 1.57
C ASP A 105 -13.44 0.40 0.63
N ALA A 106 -12.22 0.29 1.14
CA ALA A 106 -11.14 -0.37 0.44
C ALA A 106 -11.46 -1.85 0.20
N ARG A 107 -11.21 -2.31 -1.03
CA ARG A 107 -11.57 -3.66 -1.52
C ARG A 107 -10.44 -4.66 -1.35
N TRP A 108 -9.23 -4.18 -1.10
CA TRP A 108 -8.02 -4.99 -1.00
C TRP A 108 -7.23 -4.61 0.25
N ASP A 109 -6.42 -5.55 0.71
CA ASP A 109 -5.38 -5.26 1.68
C ASP A 109 -4.03 -5.20 0.98
N VAL A 110 -3.16 -4.29 1.43
CA VAL A 110 -1.75 -4.25 1.03
C VAL A 110 -0.94 -4.34 2.30
N LYS A 111 -0.28 -5.49 2.51
CA LYS A 111 0.67 -5.65 3.60
C LYS A 111 1.92 -4.83 3.30
N VAL A 112 2.26 -3.91 4.18
CA VAL A 112 3.43 -3.05 4.08
C VAL A 112 4.53 -3.62 4.98
N GLU A 113 5.58 -4.15 4.37
CA GLU A 113 6.69 -4.78 5.09
C GLU A 113 7.86 -3.81 5.29
N ARG A 114 8.02 -2.85 4.39
CA ARG A 114 9.07 -1.82 4.49
C ARG A 114 8.71 -0.57 3.69
N LEU A 115 8.96 0.60 4.29
CA LEU A 115 8.95 1.88 3.58
C LEU A 115 10.30 2.09 2.87
N ILE A 116 10.29 2.38 1.58
CA ILE A 116 11.49 2.71 0.79
C ILE A 116 11.61 4.23 0.66
N ALA A 117 10.55 4.88 0.19
CA ALA A 117 10.52 6.33 0.00
C ALA A 117 9.09 6.86 0.19
N MET A 118 8.98 8.13 0.55
CA MET A 118 7.72 8.83 0.64
C MET A 118 7.91 10.27 0.17
N ARG A 119 6.95 10.77 -0.60
CA ARG A 119 6.89 12.15 -1.05
C ARG A 119 5.48 12.69 -0.89
N LEU A 120 5.36 13.94 -0.47
CA LEU A 120 4.07 14.62 -0.44
C LEU A 120 3.67 15.01 -1.88
N ILE A 121 2.47 14.62 -2.31
CA ILE A 121 1.86 15.06 -3.57
C ILE A 121 1.05 16.33 -3.33
N ARG A 122 0.16 16.28 -2.33
CA ARG A 122 -0.76 17.37 -1.99
C ARG A 122 -0.99 17.41 -0.48
N ARG A 123 -0.95 18.59 0.11
CA ARG A 123 -1.35 18.76 1.52
C ARG A 123 -2.85 18.55 1.67
N GLY A 124 -3.28 18.04 2.82
CA GLY A 124 -4.68 18.12 3.20
C GLY A 124 -5.05 19.56 3.50
N ASP A 125 -6.11 20.05 2.86
CA ASP A 125 -6.71 21.36 3.14
C ASP A 125 -7.51 21.31 4.45
#